data_AF-A0A925E7N9-F1
#
_entry.id   AF-A0A925E7N9-F1
#
_cell.length_a   1.000
_cell.length_b   1.000
_cell.length_c   1.000
_cell.angle_alpha   90.00
_cell.angle_beta   90.00
_cell.angle_gamma   90.00
#
_symmetry.space_group_name_H-M   'P 1'
#
loop_
_entity.id
_entity.type
_entity.pdbx_description
1 polymer ?
#
loop_
_entity_poly.entity_id
_entity_poly.type
_entity_poly.pdbx_seq_one_letter_code
_entity_poly.pdbx_strand_id
1 'polypeptide(L)'
;MAFTLPPGQQIGERQVEMAQNVADRLALALENKRLFEQSQSQAIRERKANEASGLLISATDVETAIKLAAESFNKALGAVNTHIHLQPDAFVERAYSEETRPTPAIRLSSSEEI
;
A
#
# COMPACT_ATOMS: atom_id res chain seq x y z
N MET A 1 -39.96 6.38 -8.12
CA MET A 1 -41.21 5.64 -7.88
C MET A 1 -41.78 6.11 -6.55
N ALA A 2 -42.94 6.77 -6.54
CA ALA A 2 -43.61 7.17 -5.30
C ALA A 2 -44.67 6.12 -4.98
N PHE A 3 -44.53 5.45 -3.84
CA PHE A 3 -45.56 4.53 -3.34
C PHE A 3 -46.63 5.39 -2.67
N THR A 4 -47.71 5.68 -3.41
CA THR A 4 -48.86 6.41 -2.86
C THR A 4 -49.93 5.40 -2.46
N LEU A 5 -50.42 5.54 -1.22
CA LEU A 5 -51.56 4.75 -0.76
C LEU A 5 -52.84 5.37 -1.33
N PRO A 6 -53.80 4.55 -1.79
CA PRO A 6 -55.12 5.03 -2.17
C PRO A 6 -55.77 5.80 -1.00
N PRO A 7 -56.44 6.93 -1.26
CA PRO A 7 -57.12 7.68 -0.21
C PRO A 7 -58.14 6.79 0.51
N GLY A 8 -58.05 6.72 1.85
CA GLY A 8 -58.94 5.92 2.70
C GLY A 8 -58.37 4.58 3.20
N GLN A 9 -57.19 4.16 2.74
CA GLN A 9 -56.55 2.94 3.25
C GLN A 9 -55.71 3.22 4.51
N GLN A 10 -56.20 2.78 5.67
CA GLN A 10 -55.43 2.80 6.92
C GLN A 10 -54.38 1.69 6.89
N ILE A 11 -53.11 2.04 7.12
CA ILE A 11 -52.07 1.03 7.29
C ILE A 11 -52.30 0.33 8.62
N GLY A 12 -52.54 -0.98 8.59
CA GLY A 12 -52.68 -1.77 9.81
C GLY A 12 -51.32 -2.08 10.44
N GLU A 13 -51.27 -2.31 11.75
CA GLU A 13 -50.05 -2.62 12.50
C GLU A 13 -49.25 -3.79 11.89
N ARG A 14 -49.95 -4.84 11.44
CA ARG A 14 -49.32 -6.01 10.77
C ARG A 14 -48.58 -5.62 9.48
N GLN A 15 -49.09 -4.65 8.71
CA GLN A 15 -48.43 -4.18 7.49
C GLN A 15 -47.18 -3.37 7.82
N VAL A 16 -47.22 -2.55 8.87
CA VAL A 16 -46.05 -1.83 9.38
C VAL A 16 -45.00 -2.81 9.86
N GLU A 17 -45.38 -3.81 10.65
CA GLU A 17 -44.48 -4.85 11.15
C GLU A 17 -43.83 -5.65 10.01
N MET A 18 -44.60 -6.01 8.99
CA MET A 18 -44.06 -6.67 7.80
C MET A 18 -43.07 -5.77 7.04
N ALA A 19 -43.41 -4.49 6.84
CA ALA A 19 -42.53 -3.53 6.18
C ALA A 19 -41.23 -3.32 6.97
N GLN A 20 -41.32 -3.23 8.30
CA GLN A 20 -40.17 -3.10 9.19
C GLN A 20 -39.24 -4.32 9.07
N ASN A 21 -39.79 -5.53 9.15
CA ASN A 21 -39.03 -6.77 8.98
C ASN A 21 -38.32 -6.86 7.62
N VAL A 22 -38.97 -6.41 6.55
CA VAL A 22 -38.36 -6.35 5.21
C VAL A 22 -37.26 -5.30 5.16
N ALA A 23 -37.49 -4.12 5.74
CA ALA A 23 -36.50 -3.05 5.81
C ALA A 23 -35.26 -3.49 6.59
N ASP A 24 -35.42 -4.18 7.72
CA ASP A 24 -34.32 -4.69 8.54
C ASP A 24 -33.48 -5.72 7.79
N ARG A 25 -34.14 -6.67 7.10
CA ARG A 25 -33.44 -7.66 6.25
C ARG A 25 -32.71 -7.01 5.08
N LEU A 26 -33.31 -6.00 4.45
CA LEU A 26 -32.68 -5.28 3.36
C LEU A 26 -31.49 -4.45 3.85
N ALA A 27 -31.61 -3.79 5.00
CA ALA A 27 -30.51 -3.05 5.62
C ALA A 27 -29.31 -3.96 5.89
N LEU A 28 -29.55 -5.14 6.48
CA LEU A 28 -28.51 -6.15 6.68
C LEU A 28 -27.88 -6.62 5.37
N ALA A 29 -28.69 -6.91 4.34
CA ALA A 29 -28.19 -7.36 3.05
C ALA A 29 -27.33 -6.28 2.35
N LEU A 30 -27.74 -5.01 2.42
CA LEU A 30 -26.99 -3.89 1.86
C LEU A 30 -25.68 -3.66 2.61
N GLU A 31 -25.69 -3.77 3.94
CA GLU A 31 -24.47 -3.64 4.72
C GLU A 31 -23.49 -4.77 4.43
N ASN A 32 -23.98 -6.02 4.33
CA ASN A 32 -23.16 -7.16 3.91
C ASN A 32 -22.56 -6.95 2.52
N LYS A 33 -23.34 -6.44 1.57
CA LYS A 33 -22.85 -6.11 0.23
C LYS A 33 -21.75 -5.03 0.30
N ARG A 34 -21.97 -3.96 1.05
CA ARG A 34 -21.00 -2.86 1.23
C ARG A 34 -19.70 -3.37 1.84
N LEU A 35 -19.77 -4.17 2.90
CA LEU A 35 -18.61 -4.77 3.56
C LEU A 35 -17.86 -5.73 2.62
N PHE A 36 -18.59 -6.53 1.85
CA PHE A 36 -18.02 -7.42 0.86
C PHE A 36 -17.27 -6.67 -0.25
N GLU A 37 -17.87 -5.62 -0.81
CA GLU A 37 -17.22 -4.75 -1.81
C GLU A 37 -15.98 -4.06 -1.25
N GLN A 38 -16.03 -3.60 -0.01
CA GLN A 38 -14.88 -3.01 0.68
C GLN A 38 -13.74 -4.02 0.86
N SER A 39 -14.06 -5.23 1.32
CA SER A 39 -13.11 -6.33 1.48
C SER A 39 -12.49 -6.74 0.14
N GLN A 40 -13.31 -6.87 -0.91
CA GLN A 40 -12.84 -7.20 -2.26
C GLN A 40 -11.89 -6.12 -2.80
N SER A 41 -12.23 -4.85 -2.63
CA SER A 41 -11.38 -3.72 -3.02
C SER A 41 -10.03 -3.74 -2.30
N GLN A 42 -10.03 -4.04 -1.01
CA GLN A 42 -8.81 -4.21 -0.22
C GLN A 42 -7.95 -5.38 -0.73
N ALA A 43 -8.55 -6.55 -0.93
CA ALA A 43 -7.85 -7.72 -1.44
C ALA A 43 -7.22 -7.48 -2.83
N ILE A 44 -7.89 -6.71 -3.70
CA ILE A 44 -7.33 -6.30 -5.01
C ILE A 44 -6.09 -5.42 -4.81
N ARG A 45 -6.12 -4.46 -3.88
CA ARG A 45 -4.96 -3.60 -3.60
C ARG A 45 -3.78 -4.41 -3.06
N GLU A 46 -4.04 -5.29 -2.09
CA GLU A 46 -3.01 -6.15 -1.49
C GLU A 46 -2.39 -7.08 -2.53
N ARG A 47 -3.21 -7.68 -3.42
CA ARG A 47 -2.70 -8.52 -4.51
C ARG A 47 -1.76 -7.75 -5.43
N LYS A 48 -2.14 -6.54 -5.85
CA LYS A 48 -1.29 -5.70 -6.71
C LYS A 48 0.03 -5.34 -6.04
N ALA A 49 0.00 -5.01 -4.74
CA ALA A 49 1.20 -4.70 -3.97
C ALA A 49 2.13 -5.92 -3.83
N ASN A 50 1.56 -7.10 -3.59
CA ASN A 50 2.32 -8.35 -3.51
C ASN A 50 2.90 -8.75 -4.87
N GLU A 51 2.16 -8.59 -5.97
CA GLU A 51 2.67 -8.85 -7.32
C GLU A 51 3.86 -7.95 -7.64
N ALA A 52 3.74 -6.64 -7.38
CA ALA A 52 4.85 -5.70 -7.53
C ALA A 52 6.06 -6.10 -6.69
N SER A 53 5.84 -6.44 -5.41
CA SER A 53 6.92 -6.85 -4.50
C SER A 53 7.60 -8.15 -4.94
N GLY A 54 6.84 -9.14 -5.41
CA GLY A 54 7.37 -10.40 -5.92
C GLY A 54 8.22 -10.20 -7.17
N LEU A 55 7.77 -9.35 -8.10
CA LEU A 55 8.55 -8.97 -9.27
C LEU A 55 9.88 -8.32 -8.88
N LEU A 56 9.87 -7.38 -7.93
CA LEU A 56 11.09 -6.73 -7.41
C LEU A 56 12.09 -7.72 -6.81
N ILE A 57 11.62 -8.67 -6.00
CA ILE A 57 12.48 -9.65 -5.31
C ILE A 57 12.99 -10.74 -6.28
N SER A 58 12.24 -11.03 -7.35
CA SER A 58 12.63 -12.05 -8.35
C SER A 58 13.78 -11.64 -9.26
N ALA A 59 14.10 -10.36 -9.33
CA ALA A 59 15.16 -9.86 -10.20
C ALA A 59 16.53 -10.10 -9.55
N THR A 60 17.34 -10.93 -10.21
CA THR A 60 18.72 -11.27 -9.80
C THR A 60 19.76 -10.25 -10.28
N ASP A 61 19.35 -9.29 -11.10
CA ASP A 61 20.16 -8.21 -11.63
C ASP A 61 19.50 -6.86 -11.32
N VAL A 62 20.28 -5.90 -10.82
CA VAL A 62 19.79 -4.59 -10.35
C VAL A 62 19.16 -3.80 -11.48
N GLU A 63 19.73 -3.84 -12.70
CA GLU A 63 19.19 -3.13 -13.85
C GLU A 63 17.82 -3.70 -14.26
N THR A 64 17.71 -5.04 -14.27
CA THR A 64 16.46 -5.76 -14.56
C THR A 64 15.40 -5.50 -13.48
N ALA A 65 15.80 -5.47 -12.20
CA ALA A 65 14.92 -5.18 -11.07
C ALA A 65 14.27 -3.79 -11.20
N ILE A 66 15.06 -2.78 -11.56
CA ILE A 66 14.60 -1.40 -11.67
C ILE A 66 13.68 -1.19 -12.87
N LYS A 67 13.99 -1.81 -14.01
CA LYS A 67 13.10 -1.76 -15.18
C LYS A 67 11.72 -2.34 -14.83
N LEU A 68 11.73 -3.50 -14.18
CA LEU A 68 10.50 -4.19 -13.77
C LEU A 68 9.74 -3.42 -12.69
N ALA A 69 10.46 -2.80 -11.75
CA ALA A 69 9.90 -1.87 -10.77
C ALA A 69 9.16 -0.72 -11.44
N ALA A 70 9.82 -0.03 -12.38
CA ALA A 70 9.29 1.14 -13.05
C ALA A 70 8.00 0.80 -13.83
N GLU A 71 8.01 -0.34 -14.54
CA GLU A 71 6.85 -0.83 -15.28
C GLU A 71 5.69 -1.20 -14.34
N SER A 72 5.98 -1.92 -13.25
CA SER A 72 4.99 -2.30 -12.25
C SER A 72 4.34 -1.07 -11.60
N PHE A 73 5.14 -0.09 -11.20
CA PHE A 73 4.63 1.16 -10.62
C PHE A 73 3.86 2.01 -11.63
N ASN A 74 4.32 2.09 -12.88
CA ASN A 74 3.59 2.79 -13.94
C ASN A 74 2.17 2.22 -14.10
N LYS A 75 2.07 0.89 -14.20
CA LYS A 75 0.79 0.17 -14.33
C LYS A 75 -0.08 0.22 -13.08
N ALA A 76 0.52 0.11 -11.89
CA ALA A 76 -0.20 0.10 -10.62
C ALA A 76 -0.78 1.48 -10.28
N LEU A 77 -0.05 2.55 -10.58
CA LEU A 77 -0.43 3.94 -10.29
C LEU A 77 -1.19 4.61 -11.44
N GLY A 78 -1.17 4.02 -12.65
CA GLY A 78 -1.77 4.63 -13.85
C GLY A 78 -1.05 5.90 -14.28
N ALA A 79 0.26 5.97 -14.06
CA ALA A 79 1.07 7.16 -14.35
C ALA A 79 1.42 7.23 -15.85
N VAL A 80 1.53 8.45 -16.38
CA VAL A 80 1.99 8.67 -17.77
C VAL A 80 3.49 8.36 -17.92
N ASN A 81 4.27 8.61 -16.87
CA ASN A 81 5.70 8.37 -16.86
C ASN A 81 6.20 8.11 -15.43
N THR A 82 7.19 7.22 -15.27
CA THR A 82 7.76 6.80 -13.98
C THR A 82 9.29 6.87 -14.05
N HIS A 83 9.94 7.57 -13.12
CA HIS A 83 11.40 7.64 -13.00
C HIS A 83 11.87 7.03 -11.69
N ILE A 84 12.93 6.20 -11.73
CA ILE A 84 13.57 5.61 -10.55
C ILE A 84 15.00 6.13 -10.47
N HIS A 85 15.34 6.76 -9.34
CA HIS A 85 16.68 7.25 -9.05
C HIS A 85 17.37 6.32 -8.06
N LEU A 86 18.54 5.80 -8.44
CA LEU A 86 19.45 5.10 -7.55
C LEU A 86 20.47 6.10 -7.01
N GLN A 87 20.62 6.19 -5.69
CA GLN A 87 21.77 6.84 -5.06
C GLN A 87 22.74 5.78 -4.55
N PRO A 88 23.90 5.60 -5.20
CA PRO A 88 24.90 4.60 -4.80
C PRO A 88 25.44 4.79 -3.37
N ASP A 89 25.48 6.04 -2.89
CA ASP A 89 26.23 6.40 -1.68
C ASP A 89 25.39 6.36 -0.38
N ALA A 90 24.09 6.10 -0.47
CA ALA A 90 23.19 6.10 0.69
C ALA A 90 23.47 4.97 1.71
N PHE A 91 24.27 3.97 1.32
CA PHE A 91 24.70 2.86 2.18
C PHE A 91 26.07 3.08 2.83
N VAL A 92 26.83 4.06 2.36
CA VAL A 92 28.23 4.29 2.78
C VAL A 92 28.27 5.10 4.08
N GLU A 93 27.33 6.02 4.30
CA GLU A 93 27.39 6.97 5.42
C GLU A 93 27.17 6.34 6.82
N ARG A 94 26.54 5.16 6.90
CA ARG A 94 26.36 4.44 8.18
C ARG A 94 27.55 3.56 8.58
N ALA A 95 28.44 3.22 7.64
CA ALA A 95 29.57 2.34 7.91
C ALA A 95 30.82 3.09 8.41
N TYR A 96 30.89 4.40 8.21
CA TYR A 96 32.06 5.22 8.61
C TYR A 96 31.87 5.99 9.92
N SER A 97 30.69 6.01 10.54
CA SER A 97 30.46 6.76 11.78
C SER A 97 30.81 6.01 13.08
N GLU A 98 31.21 4.74 13.03
CA GLU A 98 31.49 3.94 14.24
C GLU A 98 32.99 3.64 14.52
N GLU A 99 33.93 3.83 13.57
CA GLU A 99 35.28 3.24 13.67
C GLU A 99 36.46 4.24 13.70
N THR A 100 36.34 5.46 14.24
CA THR A 100 37.58 6.24 14.49
C THR A 100 37.49 7.20 15.68
N ARG A 101 37.51 6.62 16.88
CA ARG A 101 38.07 7.34 18.05
C ARG A 101 39.55 7.66 17.75
N PRO A 102 40.06 8.86 18.07
CA PRO A 102 41.44 9.22 17.80
C PRO A 102 42.39 8.48 18.76
N THR A 103 43.20 7.56 18.23
CA THR A 103 44.33 6.94 18.95
C THR A 103 45.46 7.98 19.09
N PRO A 104 46.10 8.12 20.26
CA PRO A 104 46.96 9.26 20.54
C PRO A 104 48.25 9.20 19.73
N ALA A 105 48.71 10.37 19.29
CA ALA A 105 49.96 10.54 18.56
C ALA A 105 51.16 10.14 19.43
N ILE A 106 51.92 9.13 19.00
CA ILE A 106 53.28 8.90 19.49
C ILE A 106 54.23 9.45 18.43
N ARG A 107 54.88 10.57 18.80
CA ARG A 107 55.92 11.25 18.04
C ARG A 107 57.28 10.81 18.60
N LEU A 108 58.11 10.14 17.80
CA LEU A 108 59.57 9.98 18.00
C LEU A 108 60.19 9.95 16.58
N SER A 109 60.63 11.07 16.02
CA SER A 109 61.97 11.68 16.11
C SER A 109 63.11 10.78 15.62
N SER A 110 63.82 11.28 14.58
CA SER A 110 65.24 11.05 14.26
C SER A 110 65.59 9.73 13.55
N SER A 111 66.44 9.66 12.52
CA SER A 111 67.36 10.62 11.90
C SER A 111 67.79 10.16 10.50
N GLU A 112 68.23 11.16 9.73
CA GLU A 112 68.97 11.20 8.47
C GLU A 112 70.22 10.30 8.32
N GLU A 113 70.67 10.25 7.06
CA GLU A 113 72.00 9.84 6.54
C GLU A 113 72.31 8.33 6.54
N ILE A 114 72.72 7.69 5.45
CA ILE A 114 73.60 8.08 4.32
C ILE A 114 73.10 7.43 3.03
#